data_AF-A0A3M1BTA4-F1
#
_entry.id   AF-A0A3M1BTA4-F1
#
_cell.length_a   1.000
_cell.length_b   1.000
_cell.length_c   1.000
_cell.angle_alpha   90.00
_cell.angle_beta   90.00
_cell.angle_gamma   90.00
#
_symmetry.space_group_name_H-M   'P 1'
#
loop_
_entity.id
_entity.type
_entity.pdbx_description
1 polymer ?
#
loop_
_entity_poly.entity_id
_entity_poly.type
_entity_poly.pdbx_seq_one_letter_code
_entity_poly.pdbx_strand_id
1 'polypeptide(L)'
;MTYLTDNPTPEDNLKFEDFRLALGDIAGKAATPLTIGIFGAWGSGKTSLMQMVKEDLTGKTNSVRTVWFTAWKYDRHEALWRALILRIIEALYPRQTLKDTPWEEQPRLPDDQLTEIQKEQVALLDRLASSLYGSVSWEEGGRWAVEWSKAGKEFAKLPAFVLANLTGMSSLAEAIGLDPKLAEAIHRDMQTGYMNQLVSMEQFENAFSQAVRKILGKDGRLIVFVDDLDRCLPEKAIEVLEAIKLFLEAPGVVFVLGMDKAVVQRGIEARYGAFFHQQPGRESELPISGDSYLQKIVQIPFHLPALV
;
A
#
# COMPACT_ATOMS: atom_id res chain seq x y z
N MET A 1 -29.68 3.49 -29.56
CA MET A 1 -29.07 3.81 -28.25
C MET A 1 -28.19 2.64 -27.88
N THR A 2 -26.87 2.80 -27.99
CA THR A 2 -25.92 1.81 -27.51
C THR A 2 -25.83 1.99 -26.00
N TYR A 3 -26.23 0.99 -25.23
CA TYR A 3 -26.08 1.02 -23.78
C TYR A 3 -24.58 0.96 -23.47
N LEU A 4 -24.05 2.02 -22.85
CA LEU A 4 -22.71 1.98 -22.27
C LEU A 4 -22.79 1.06 -21.05
N THR A 5 -22.01 -0.02 -21.08
CA THR A 5 -21.89 -0.93 -19.94
C THR A 5 -21.02 -0.29 -18.87
N ASP A 6 -21.32 -0.55 -17.59
CA ASP A 6 -20.51 -0.06 -16.44
C ASP A 6 -19.23 -0.90 -16.23
N ASN A 7 -18.80 -1.63 -17.27
CA ASN A 7 -17.57 -2.38 -17.24
C ASN A 7 -16.42 -1.45 -17.60
N PRO A 8 -15.28 -1.54 -16.88
CA PRO A 8 -14.11 -0.79 -17.29
C PRO A 8 -13.67 -1.24 -18.70
N THR A 9 -13.24 -0.27 -19.49
CA THR A 9 -12.89 -0.48 -20.91
C THR A 9 -11.56 0.19 -21.22
N PRO A 10 -10.70 -0.43 -22.06
CA PRO A 10 -9.49 0.20 -22.56
C PRO A 10 -9.77 1.23 -23.68
N GLU A 11 -11.01 1.34 -24.14
CA GLU A 11 -11.39 2.38 -25.11
C GLU A 11 -11.56 3.74 -24.41
N ASP A 12 -10.86 4.76 -24.89
CA ASP A 12 -10.93 6.11 -24.32
C ASP A 12 -12.22 6.87 -24.71
N ASN A 13 -13.36 6.35 -24.27
CA ASN A 13 -14.66 6.95 -24.47
C ASN A 13 -14.88 8.20 -23.58
N LEU A 14 -14.01 8.39 -22.57
CA LEU A 14 -14.08 9.49 -21.60
C LEU A 14 -13.10 10.63 -21.91
N LYS A 15 -12.33 10.52 -23.01
CA LYS A 15 -11.35 11.51 -23.48
C LYS A 15 -10.27 11.81 -22.43
N PHE A 16 -9.76 10.76 -21.80
CA PHE A 16 -8.65 10.80 -20.85
C PHE A 16 -7.28 10.79 -21.52
N GLU A 17 -7.17 10.97 -22.83
CA GLU A 17 -5.89 10.94 -23.56
C GLU A 17 -4.76 11.70 -22.85
N ASP A 18 -5.00 12.95 -22.43
CA ASP A 18 -4.01 13.76 -21.71
C ASP A 18 -3.61 13.14 -20.36
N PHE A 19 -4.59 12.65 -19.60
CA PHE A 19 -4.36 11.97 -18.32
C PHE A 19 -3.58 10.67 -18.50
N ARG A 20 -3.97 9.86 -19.50
CA ARG A 20 -3.35 8.57 -19.83
C ARG A 20 -1.88 8.77 -20.20
N LEU A 21 -1.59 9.70 -21.10
CA LEU A 21 -0.22 10.00 -21.54
C LEU A 21 0.64 10.52 -20.39
N ALA A 22 0.13 11.48 -19.60
CA ALA A 22 0.86 12.01 -18.45
C ALA A 22 1.12 10.95 -17.38
N LEU A 23 0.12 10.15 -17.02
CA LEU A 23 0.25 9.07 -16.05
C LEU A 23 1.25 8.01 -16.52
N GLY A 24 1.19 7.60 -17.79
CA GLY A 24 2.12 6.64 -18.36
C GLY A 24 3.56 7.15 -18.35
N ASP A 25 3.79 8.42 -18.68
CA ASP A 25 5.12 9.03 -18.65
C ASP A 25 5.69 9.11 -17.23
N ILE A 26 4.89 9.60 -16.28
CA ILE A 26 5.28 9.70 -14.87
C ILE A 26 5.56 8.31 -14.31
N ALA A 27 4.65 7.36 -14.47
CA ALA A 27 4.82 6.01 -13.94
C ALA A 27 6.02 5.26 -14.56
N GLY A 28 6.32 5.52 -15.84
CA GLY A 28 7.46 4.91 -16.52
C GLY A 28 8.81 5.55 -16.20
N LYS A 29 8.85 6.87 -15.99
CA LYS A 29 10.10 7.66 -16.05
C LYS A 29 10.44 8.46 -14.80
N ALA A 30 9.48 8.80 -13.95
CA ALA A 30 9.74 9.63 -12.77
C ALA A 30 10.69 8.96 -11.76
N ALA A 31 11.25 9.75 -10.84
CA ALA A 31 12.05 9.23 -9.74
C ALA A 31 11.19 8.31 -8.83
N THR A 32 11.82 7.30 -8.24
CA THR A 32 11.17 6.29 -7.38
C THR A 32 11.87 6.14 -6.03
N PRO A 33 11.18 5.65 -4.98
CA PRO A 33 9.79 5.16 -4.97
C PRO A 33 8.76 6.25 -5.22
N LEU A 34 7.62 5.90 -5.81
CA LEU A 34 6.57 6.85 -6.17
C LEU A 34 5.18 6.25 -5.97
N THR A 35 4.24 7.05 -5.47
CA THR A 35 2.82 6.73 -5.33
C THR A 35 1.99 7.83 -5.97
N ILE A 36 1.19 7.42 -6.95
CA ILE A 36 0.28 8.25 -7.73
C ILE A 36 -1.14 7.91 -7.29
N GLY A 37 -1.96 8.92 -7.00
CA GLY A 37 -3.38 8.73 -6.66
C GLY A 37 -4.27 9.21 -7.80
N ILE A 38 -5.21 8.37 -8.24
CA ILE A 38 -6.25 8.71 -9.20
C ILE A 38 -7.56 8.81 -8.43
N PHE A 39 -8.02 10.04 -8.23
CA PHE A 39 -9.18 10.38 -7.43
C PHE A 39 -10.39 10.72 -8.29
N GLY A 40 -11.54 10.17 -7.94
CA GLY A 40 -12.80 10.48 -8.61
C GLY A 40 -13.96 9.69 -8.00
N ALA A 41 -15.18 10.19 -8.17
CA ALA A 41 -16.40 9.53 -7.68
C ALA A 41 -16.64 8.17 -8.38
N TRP A 42 -17.64 7.41 -7.93
CA TRP A 42 -18.12 6.23 -8.67
C TRP A 42 -18.41 6.60 -10.12
N GLY A 43 -17.92 5.79 -11.06
CA GLY A 43 -18.28 5.94 -12.47
C GLY A 43 -17.45 6.98 -13.20
N SER A 44 -16.53 7.68 -12.52
CA SER A 44 -15.59 8.62 -13.15
C SER A 44 -14.53 7.97 -14.05
N GLY A 45 -14.56 6.65 -14.24
CA GLY A 45 -13.63 5.95 -15.14
C GLY A 45 -12.22 5.71 -14.60
N LYS A 46 -11.99 5.79 -13.28
CA LYS A 46 -10.69 5.50 -12.63
C LYS A 46 -10.08 4.17 -13.09
N THR A 47 -10.84 3.08 -12.96
CA THR A 47 -10.41 1.73 -13.34
C THR A 47 -10.08 1.66 -14.83
N SER A 48 -10.91 2.24 -15.70
CA SER A 48 -10.67 2.29 -17.15
C SER A 48 -9.36 3.02 -17.47
N LEU A 49 -9.12 4.19 -16.87
CA LEU A 49 -7.87 4.94 -17.04
C LEU A 49 -6.65 4.14 -16.57
N MET A 50 -6.74 3.50 -15.40
CA MET A 50 -5.67 2.63 -14.89
C MET A 50 -5.39 1.45 -15.81
N GLN A 51 -6.42 0.84 -16.39
CA GLN A 51 -6.27 -0.26 -17.36
C GLN A 51 -5.59 0.23 -18.65
N MET A 52 -6.00 1.38 -19.20
CA MET A 52 -5.36 1.98 -20.37
C MET A 52 -3.88 2.26 -20.12
N VAL A 53 -3.55 2.87 -18.97
CA VAL A 53 -2.15 3.16 -18.59
C VAL A 53 -1.36 1.86 -18.37
N LYS A 54 -1.97 0.83 -17.79
CA LYS A 54 -1.34 -0.48 -17.64
C LYS A 54 -1.01 -1.09 -19.00
N GLU A 55 -1.97 -1.12 -19.93
CA GLU A 55 -1.77 -1.63 -21.29
C GLU A 55 -0.66 -0.87 -22.02
N ASP A 56 -0.61 0.45 -21.86
CA ASP A 56 0.48 1.25 -22.39
C ASP A 56 1.83 0.84 -21.83
N LEU A 57 1.92 0.41 -20.57
CA LEU A 57 3.20 0.14 -19.92
C LEU A 57 3.63 -1.33 -20.03
N THR A 58 2.69 -2.26 -20.10
CA THR A 58 2.95 -3.69 -20.20
C THR A 58 3.66 -4.03 -21.51
N GLY A 59 4.76 -4.78 -21.45
CA GLY A 59 5.42 -5.32 -22.64
C GLY A 59 6.23 -4.31 -23.46
N LYS A 60 6.28 -3.02 -23.09
CA LYS A 60 7.15 -2.04 -23.75
C LYS A 60 8.64 -2.38 -23.61
N THR A 61 9.02 -2.96 -22.47
CA THR A 61 10.39 -3.45 -22.20
C THR A 61 10.34 -4.60 -21.19
N ASN A 62 11.31 -5.52 -21.22
CA ASN A 62 11.46 -6.57 -20.20
C ASN A 62 11.74 -6.00 -18.79
N SER A 63 12.11 -4.72 -18.70
CA SER A 63 12.41 -4.02 -17.46
C SER A 63 11.16 -3.44 -16.79
N VAL A 64 9.99 -3.41 -17.43
CA VAL A 64 8.74 -2.96 -16.80
C VAL A 64 7.86 -4.15 -16.46
N ARG A 65 7.43 -4.23 -15.21
CA ARG A 65 6.50 -5.23 -14.71
C ARG A 65 5.29 -4.57 -14.05
N THR A 66 4.11 -4.88 -14.55
CA THR A 66 2.86 -4.36 -14.02
C THR A 66 2.17 -5.40 -13.13
N VAL A 67 1.55 -4.95 -12.05
CA VAL A 67 0.77 -5.79 -11.12
C VAL A 67 -0.58 -5.14 -10.88
N TRP A 68 -1.66 -5.87 -11.12
CA TRP A 68 -3.00 -5.44 -10.72
C TRP A 68 -3.44 -6.07 -9.39
N PHE A 69 -3.97 -5.24 -8.50
CA PHE A 69 -4.55 -5.64 -7.22
C PHE A 69 -5.90 -4.93 -6.99
N THR A 70 -6.99 -5.69 -6.96
CA THR A 70 -8.32 -5.16 -6.60
C THR A 70 -8.59 -5.43 -5.13
N ALA A 71 -8.57 -4.38 -4.31
CA ALA A 71 -8.60 -4.48 -2.86
C ALA A 71 -9.86 -5.17 -2.32
N TRP A 72 -11.04 -4.78 -2.82
CA TRP A 72 -12.34 -5.32 -2.39
C TRP A 72 -12.45 -6.85 -2.53
N LYS A 73 -11.79 -7.46 -3.53
CA LYS A 73 -11.88 -8.93 -3.76
C LYS A 73 -11.34 -9.73 -2.59
N TYR A 74 -10.51 -9.11 -1.78
CA TYR A 74 -9.82 -9.74 -0.66
C TYR A 74 -10.33 -9.23 0.70
N ASP A 75 -11.45 -8.49 0.75
CA ASP A 75 -12.00 -7.91 2.00
C ASP A 75 -12.37 -8.98 3.04
N ARG A 76 -12.61 -10.23 2.61
CA ARG A 76 -12.84 -11.38 3.49
C ARG A 76 -11.56 -12.01 4.05
N HIS A 77 -10.38 -11.61 3.56
CA HIS A 77 -9.12 -12.11 4.10
C HIS A 77 -8.79 -11.41 5.41
N GLU A 78 -8.15 -12.17 6.31
CA GLU A 78 -7.74 -11.68 7.62
C GLU A 78 -6.79 -10.47 7.52
N ALA A 79 -5.91 -10.44 6.52
CA ALA A 79 -4.93 -9.38 6.29
C ALA A 79 -4.86 -9.00 4.81
N LEU A 80 -5.47 -7.87 4.43
CA LEU A 80 -5.53 -7.42 3.04
C LEU A 80 -4.15 -7.01 2.50
N TRP A 81 -3.35 -6.36 3.34
CA TRP A 81 -1.98 -5.98 3.03
C TRP A 81 -1.10 -7.17 2.66
N ARG A 82 -1.29 -8.32 3.31
CA ARG A 82 -0.53 -9.53 3.04
C ARG A 82 -0.84 -10.05 1.63
N ALA A 83 -2.11 -10.02 1.25
CA ALA A 83 -2.53 -10.39 -0.11
C ALA A 83 -1.88 -9.48 -1.15
N LEU A 84 -1.77 -8.17 -0.89
CA LEU A 84 -1.04 -7.24 -1.75
C LEU A 84 0.43 -7.63 -1.88
N ILE A 85 1.15 -7.81 -0.76
CA ILE A 85 2.58 -8.15 -0.80
C ILE A 85 2.80 -9.48 -1.52
N LEU A 86 2.02 -10.51 -1.20
CA LEU A 86 2.12 -11.81 -1.87
C LEU A 86 1.83 -11.71 -3.37
N ARG A 87 0.85 -10.89 -3.78
CA ARG A 87 0.55 -10.64 -5.20
C ARG A 87 1.69 -9.96 -5.94
N ILE A 88 2.40 -9.05 -5.26
CA ILE A 88 3.60 -8.39 -5.79
C ILE A 88 4.76 -9.39 -5.91
N ILE A 89 5.04 -10.16 -4.85
CA ILE A 89 6.09 -11.19 -4.86
C ILE A 89 5.81 -12.22 -5.97
N GLU A 90 4.55 -12.66 -6.11
CA GLU A 90 4.09 -13.55 -7.18
C GLU A 90 4.41 -13.01 -8.57
N ALA A 91 4.25 -11.70 -8.78
CA ALA A 91 4.57 -11.08 -10.06
C ALA A 91 6.08 -11.08 -10.36
N LEU A 92 6.94 -11.07 -9.34
CA LEU A 92 8.39 -11.03 -9.51
C LEU A 92 9.00 -12.39 -9.92
N TYR A 93 8.28 -13.51 -9.75
CA TYR A 93 8.78 -14.81 -10.21
C TYR A 93 9.00 -14.85 -11.73
N PRO A 94 10.01 -15.60 -12.22
CA PRO A 94 10.16 -15.91 -13.64
C PRO A 94 8.91 -16.62 -14.17
N ARG A 95 8.45 -16.24 -15.37
CA ARG A 95 7.27 -16.83 -16.02
C ARG A 95 7.61 -17.39 -17.39
N GLN A 96 6.84 -18.38 -17.80
CA GLN A 96 6.88 -18.93 -19.15
C GLN A 96 6.31 -17.92 -20.14
N THR A 97 6.92 -17.78 -21.32
CA THR A 97 6.37 -16.92 -22.37
C THR A 97 5.39 -17.71 -23.23
N LEU A 98 4.09 -17.59 -22.93
CA LEU A 98 3.02 -18.19 -23.72
C LEU A 98 2.44 -17.17 -24.70
N LYS A 99 2.26 -17.59 -25.95
CA LYS A 99 1.63 -16.77 -26.98
C LYS A 99 0.18 -16.46 -26.60
N ASP A 100 -0.26 -15.23 -26.90
CA ASP A 100 -1.65 -14.78 -26.72
C ASP A 100 -2.16 -14.85 -25.26
N THR A 101 -1.26 -14.99 -24.28
CA THR A 101 -1.58 -15.04 -22.84
C THR A 101 -1.03 -13.79 -22.15
N PRO A 102 -1.87 -12.98 -21.47
CA PRO A 102 -1.40 -11.84 -20.69
C PRO A 102 -0.30 -12.24 -19.69
N TRP A 103 0.70 -11.38 -19.51
CA TRP A 103 1.84 -11.65 -18.62
C TRP A 103 1.43 -12.11 -17.20
N GLU A 104 0.37 -11.53 -16.64
CA GLU A 104 -0.11 -11.82 -15.29
C GLU A 104 -0.69 -13.23 -15.15
N GLU A 105 -1.15 -13.83 -16.24
CA GLU A 105 -1.75 -15.16 -16.31
C GLU A 105 -0.74 -16.24 -16.72
N GLN A 106 0.43 -15.84 -17.24
CA GLN A 106 1.48 -16.76 -17.63
C GLN A 106 1.97 -17.56 -16.41
N PRO A 107 2.06 -18.90 -16.46
CA PRO A 107 2.50 -19.69 -15.32
C PRO A 107 3.97 -19.40 -14.98
N ARG A 108 4.34 -19.65 -13.72
CA ARG A 108 5.75 -19.61 -13.29
C ARG A 108 6.58 -20.57 -14.15
N LEU A 109 7.84 -20.20 -14.36
CA LEU A 109 8.81 -21.08 -15.03
C LEU A 109 9.10 -22.28 -14.09
N PRO A 110 9.04 -23.53 -14.58
CA PRO A 110 9.32 -24.71 -13.76
C PRO A 110 10.76 -24.72 -13.23
N ASP A 111 10.97 -25.30 -12.05
CA ASP A 111 12.27 -25.29 -11.35
C ASP A 111 13.42 -25.90 -12.17
N ASP A 112 13.12 -26.92 -12.99
CA ASP A 112 14.07 -27.58 -13.89
C ASP A 112 14.46 -26.73 -15.10
N GLN A 113 13.70 -25.66 -15.39
CA GLN A 113 13.94 -24.73 -16.48
C GLN A 113 14.56 -23.40 -16.01
N LEU A 114 14.77 -23.23 -14.70
CA LEU A 114 15.42 -22.04 -14.16
C LEU A 114 16.93 -22.03 -14.44
N THR A 115 17.44 -20.91 -14.94
CA THR A 115 18.88 -20.62 -14.93
C THR A 115 19.40 -20.46 -13.50
N GLU A 116 20.72 -20.58 -13.27
CA GLU A 116 21.31 -20.40 -11.93
C GLU A 116 20.97 -19.03 -11.32
N ILE A 117 20.98 -17.96 -12.13
CA ILE A 117 20.59 -16.62 -11.69
C ILE A 117 19.12 -16.60 -11.26
N GLN A 118 18.23 -17.25 -12.01
CA GLN A 118 16.81 -17.32 -11.68
C GLN A 118 16.55 -18.15 -10.44
N LYS A 119 17.31 -19.23 -10.21
CA LYS A 119 17.23 -20.01 -8.96
C LYS A 119 17.57 -19.16 -7.74
N GLU A 120 18.61 -18.32 -7.82
CA GLU A 120 18.94 -17.38 -6.75
C GLU A 120 17.83 -16.34 -6.52
N GLN A 121 17.25 -15.81 -7.60
CA GLN A 121 16.12 -14.87 -7.53
C GLN A 121 14.89 -15.52 -6.88
N VAL A 122 14.54 -16.74 -7.30
CA VAL A 122 13.43 -17.52 -6.73
C VAL A 122 13.65 -17.77 -5.25
N ALA A 123 14.85 -18.21 -4.85
CA ALA A 123 15.17 -18.42 -3.44
C ALA A 123 15.05 -17.14 -2.59
N LEU A 124 15.35 -15.96 -3.14
CA LEU A 124 15.14 -14.68 -2.48
C LEU A 124 13.65 -14.37 -2.31
N LEU A 125 12.84 -14.60 -3.36
CA LEU A 125 11.39 -14.40 -3.31
C LEU A 125 10.71 -15.36 -2.32
N ASP A 126 11.13 -16.62 -2.26
CA ASP A 126 10.59 -17.62 -1.33
C ASP A 126 10.89 -17.26 0.13
N ARG A 127 12.07 -16.71 0.41
CA ARG A 127 12.41 -16.18 1.75
C ARG A 127 11.55 -14.98 2.10
N LEU A 128 11.35 -14.05 1.18
CA LEU A 128 10.45 -12.90 1.37
C LEU A 128 9.01 -13.35 1.65
N ALA A 129 8.49 -14.27 0.84
CA ALA A 129 7.15 -14.81 1.04
C ALA A 129 7.05 -15.50 2.40
N SER A 130 8.04 -16.31 2.75
CA SER A 130 8.09 -17.06 4.02
C SER A 130 8.26 -16.16 5.24
N SER A 131 8.98 -15.03 5.14
CA SER A 131 9.11 -14.07 6.25
C SER A 131 7.75 -13.47 6.63
N LEU A 132 6.81 -13.34 5.69
CA LEU A 132 5.44 -12.90 5.99
C LEU A 132 4.68 -13.89 6.88
N TYR A 133 5.10 -15.16 6.94
CA TYR A 133 4.54 -16.21 7.80
C TYR A 133 5.38 -16.45 9.06
N GLY A 134 6.70 -16.23 9.00
CA GLY A 134 7.65 -16.65 10.05
C GLY A 134 8.05 -15.58 11.06
N SER A 135 8.04 -14.29 10.70
CA SER A 135 8.46 -13.22 11.63
C SER A 135 7.36 -12.76 12.56
N VAL A 136 6.18 -13.38 12.52
CA VAL A 136 5.08 -12.92 13.34
C VAL A 136 4.17 -14.05 13.82
N SER A 137 4.30 -14.35 15.10
CA SER A 137 3.19 -14.84 15.92
C SER A 137 2.11 -13.74 15.98
N TRP A 138 1.30 -13.63 14.92
CA TRP A 138 0.04 -12.89 14.94
C TRP A 138 -0.99 -13.83 15.59
N GLU A 139 -1.33 -13.63 16.86
CA GLU A 139 -2.46 -14.36 17.44
C GLU A 139 -3.76 -13.88 16.77
N GLU A 140 -4.48 -14.89 16.25
CA GLU A 140 -5.85 -14.93 15.76
C GLU A 140 -6.63 -13.61 15.79
N GLY A 141 -6.89 -13.05 14.60
CA GLY A 141 -8.09 -12.23 14.42
C GLY A 141 -8.04 -11.09 13.42
N GLY A 142 -6.97 -10.86 12.66
CA GLY A 142 -6.96 -9.81 11.61
C GLY A 142 -7.46 -8.43 12.07
N ARG A 143 -7.31 -8.16 13.38
CA ARG A 143 -7.88 -7.05 14.13
C ARG A 143 -6.73 -6.31 14.79
N TRP A 144 -6.56 -5.04 14.44
CA TRP A 144 -5.91 -4.08 15.34
C TRP A 144 -6.94 -3.72 16.43
N ALA A 145 -7.30 -4.65 17.33
CA ALA A 145 -8.28 -4.40 18.38
C ALA A 145 -7.69 -4.76 19.75
N VAL A 146 -7.54 -3.76 20.62
CA VAL A 146 -7.39 -3.97 22.06
C VAL A 146 -8.38 -3.06 22.79
N GLU A 147 -9.04 -3.62 23.80
CA GLU A 147 -10.03 -2.98 24.66
C GLU A 147 -9.45 -1.88 25.55
N TRP A 148 -10.25 -0.83 25.75
CA TRP A 148 -9.82 0.50 26.17
C TRP A 148 -9.90 0.81 27.67
N SER A 149 -10.26 -0.15 28.54
CA SER A 149 -10.89 0.22 29.82
C SER A 149 -9.97 0.56 31.00
N LYS A 150 -8.63 0.50 30.91
CA LYS A 150 -7.73 0.86 32.02
C LYS A 150 -6.38 1.36 31.50
N ALA A 151 -6.16 2.67 31.44
CA ALA A 151 -4.92 3.26 30.92
C ALA A 151 -3.67 2.72 31.68
N GLY A 152 -2.84 1.90 31.03
CA GLY A 152 -1.59 1.38 31.62
C GLY A 152 -0.84 0.31 30.79
N LYS A 153 0.36 0.72 30.28
CA LYS A 153 1.57 -0.06 29.93
C LYS A 153 1.69 -0.84 28.60
N GLU A 154 0.87 -0.59 27.58
CA GLU A 154 1.08 -1.09 26.21
C GLU A 154 0.74 0.00 25.18
N PHE A 155 1.54 1.05 25.11
CA PHE A 155 1.45 2.10 24.06
C PHE A 155 1.99 1.62 22.68
N ALA A 156 2.22 0.33 22.46
CA ALA A 156 3.50 -0.12 21.88
C ALA A 156 3.46 -1.07 20.65
N LYS A 157 2.34 -1.20 19.92
CA LYS A 157 2.25 -2.09 18.73
C LYS A 157 1.87 -1.35 17.45
N LEU A 158 2.52 -0.22 17.16
CA LEU A 158 2.16 0.70 16.08
C LEU A 158 2.92 0.37 14.78
N PRO A 159 2.39 0.72 13.60
CA PRO A 159 3.26 1.44 12.67
C PRO A 159 2.83 2.89 12.56
N ALA A 160 3.71 3.70 13.11
CA ALA A 160 3.43 5.02 13.52
C ALA A 160 4.05 6.07 12.61
N PHE A 161 3.50 6.30 11.42
CA PHE A 161 3.60 7.64 10.85
C PHE A 161 2.44 8.58 11.25
N VAL A 162 1.37 8.27 12.01
CA VAL A 162 0.98 7.38 13.15
C VAL A 162 1.83 7.49 14.43
N LEU A 163 2.99 8.10 14.34
CA LEU A 163 3.30 9.29 15.07
C LEU A 163 3.72 10.20 13.93
N ALA A 164 2.80 11.05 13.49
CA ALA A 164 3.06 12.11 12.52
C ALA A 164 4.05 13.09 13.11
N ASN A 165 5.29 12.62 13.19
CA ASN A 165 6.46 13.18 13.80
C ASN A 165 6.26 13.61 15.25
N LEU A 166 7.07 13.06 16.16
CA LEU A 166 7.25 13.50 17.54
C LEU A 166 7.76 14.96 17.62
N THR A 167 7.03 15.92 17.08
CA THR A 167 7.43 17.33 16.96
C THR A 167 6.53 18.17 17.84
N GLY A 168 6.74 17.95 19.13
CA GLY A 168 6.22 18.67 20.29
C GLY A 168 6.78 18.02 21.56
N MET A 169 8.01 17.49 21.53
CA MET A 169 8.51 16.56 22.55
C MET A 169 8.77 17.17 23.93
N SER A 170 8.64 18.48 24.11
CA SER A 170 8.45 19.10 25.43
C SER A 170 6.97 19.29 25.80
N SER A 171 6.10 19.53 24.82
CA SER A 171 4.70 19.92 25.04
C SER A 171 3.72 18.74 25.15
N LEU A 172 4.08 17.50 24.78
CA LEU A 172 3.19 16.33 25.02
C LEU A 172 3.08 15.96 26.49
N ALA A 173 4.16 16.06 27.27
CA ALA A 173 4.11 15.81 28.71
C ALA A 173 3.17 16.80 29.40
N GLU A 174 3.21 18.07 28.97
CA GLU A 174 2.37 19.15 29.49
C GLU A 174 0.93 19.14 28.94
N ALA A 175 0.72 18.79 27.67
CA ALA A 175 -0.60 18.84 27.02
C ALA A 175 -1.50 17.62 27.34
N ILE A 176 -0.90 16.48 27.70
CA ILE A 176 -1.63 15.22 27.96
C ILE A 176 -1.59 14.80 29.44
N GLY A 177 -0.88 15.55 30.30
CA GLY A 177 -0.87 15.29 31.75
C GLY A 177 -0.36 13.90 32.13
N LEU A 178 0.63 13.37 31.40
CA LEU A 178 1.21 12.06 31.68
C LEU A 178 2.17 12.14 32.87
N ASP A 179 2.01 11.22 33.82
CA ASP A 179 2.93 11.05 34.95
C ASP A 179 4.37 10.78 34.42
N PRO A 180 5.40 11.51 34.89
CA PRO A 180 6.79 11.32 34.47
C PRO A 180 7.31 9.88 34.58
N LYS A 181 6.80 9.09 35.55
CA LYS A 181 7.18 7.69 35.71
C LYS A 181 6.57 6.78 34.64
N LEU A 182 5.41 7.15 34.09
CA LEU A 182 4.78 6.44 32.99
C LEU A 182 5.54 6.71 31.68
N ALA A 183 6.05 7.93 31.47
CA ALA A 183 6.90 8.27 30.33
C ALA A 183 8.22 7.47 30.32
N GLU A 184 8.87 7.31 31.46
CA GLU A 184 10.08 6.49 31.59
C GLU A 184 9.81 4.98 31.43
N ALA A 185 8.66 4.48 31.89
CA ALA A 185 8.26 3.07 31.71
C ALA A 185 7.95 2.75 30.24
N ILE A 186 7.24 3.65 29.55
CA ILE A 186 6.99 3.56 28.11
C ILE A 186 8.32 3.53 27.34
N HIS A 187 9.28 4.37 27.72
CA HIS A 187 10.60 4.42 27.08
C HIS A 187 11.41 3.11 27.23
N ARG A 188 11.19 2.37 28.32
CA ARG A 188 11.96 1.16 28.64
C ARG A 188 11.36 -0.10 28.00
N ASP A 189 10.03 -0.24 28.01
CA ASP A 189 9.33 -1.38 27.39
C ASP A 189 9.29 -1.23 25.85
N MET A 190 9.25 0.01 25.32
CA MET A 190 9.37 0.26 23.88
C MET A 190 10.73 -0.13 23.29
N GLN A 191 11.80 -0.36 24.06
CA GLN A 191 13.13 -0.58 23.46
C GLN A 191 13.41 -2.03 23.02
N THR A 192 12.67 -3.04 23.50
CA THR A 192 13.10 -4.45 23.30
C THR A 192 12.27 -5.20 22.26
N GLY A 193 10.93 -5.06 22.29
CA GLY A 193 10.05 -5.71 21.29
C GLY A 193 9.96 -4.95 19.96
N TYR A 194 9.90 -3.62 20.03
CA TYR A 194 9.83 -2.72 18.86
C TYR A 194 11.11 -2.74 18.04
N MET A 195 12.30 -2.76 18.66
CA MET A 195 13.56 -2.84 17.94
C MET A 195 13.65 -4.14 17.12
N ASN A 196 13.21 -5.27 17.67
CA ASN A 196 13.19 -6.54 16.93
C ASN A 196 12.18 -6.52 15.77
N GLN A 197 11.01 -5.90 15.97
CA GLN A 197 9.99 -5.78 14.92
C GLN A 197 10.45 -4.80 13.82
N LEU A 198 10.93 -3.60 14.16
CA LEU A 198 11.51 -2.64 13.22
C LEU A 198 12.67 -3.24 12.43
N VAL A 199 13.58 -3.96 13.11
CA VAL A 199 14.68 -4.67 12.45
C VAL A 199 14.13 -5.71 11.47
N SER A 200 13.07 -6.45 11.81
CA SER A 200 12.41 -7.35 10.87
C SER A 200 11.74 -6.63 9.70
N MET A 201 11.18 -5.43 9.90
CA MET A 201 10.55 -4.63 8.85
C MET A 201 11.61 -4.06 7.90
N GLU A 202 12.67 -3.45 8.43
CA GLU A 202 13.81 -2.94 7.67
C GLU A 202 14.50 -4.07 6.90
N GLN A 203 14.64 -5.25 7.50
CA GLN A 203 15.14 -6.44 6.81
C GLN A 203 14.24 -6.85 5.64
N PHE A 204 12.92 -6.82 5.82
CA PHE A 204 11.97 -7.11 4.75
C PHE A 204 12.08 -6.09 3.62
N GLU A 205 12.02 -4.80 3.93
CA GLU A 205 12.12 -3.70 2.95
C GLU A 205 13.43 -3.79 2.16
N ASN A 206 14.56 -4.02 2.83
CA ASN A 206 15.85 -4.21 2.20
C ASN A 206 15.88 -5.43 1.28
N ALA A 207 15.35 -6.57 1.74
CA ALA A 207 15.27 -7.77 0.93
C ALA A 207 14.35 -7.60 -0.28
N PHE A 208 13.22 -6.90 -0.11
CA PHE A 208 12.28 -6.56 -1.19
C PHE A 208 12.93 -5.65 -2.24
N SER A 209 13.60 -4.58 -1.80
CA SER A 209 14.36 -3.68 -2.65
C SER A 209 15.45 -4.39 -3.44
N GLN A 210 16.19 -5.29 -2.78
CA GLN A 210 17.18 -6.14 -3.46
C GLN A 210 16.54 -7.07 -4.49
N ALA A 211 15.37 -7.67 -4.19
CA ALA A 211 14.66 -8.54 -5.12
C ALA A 211 14.22 -7.77 -6.37
N VAL A 212 13.57 -6.62 -6.21
CA VAL A 212 13.16 -5.75 -7.32
C VAL A 212 14.36 -5.39 -8.20
N ARG A 213 15.47 -4.93 -7.60
CA ARG A 213 16.68 -4.56 -8.34
C ARG A 213 17.33 -5.73 -9.06
N LYS A 214 17.43 -6.91 -8.42
CA LYS A 214 18.04 -8.10 -9.04
C LYS A 214 17.21 -8.66 -10.19
N ILE A 215 15.89 -8.52 -10.13
CA ILE A 215 14.96 -9.12 -11.09
C ILE A 215 14.68 -8.18 -12.26
N LEU A 216 14.46 -6.89 -12.00
CA LEU A 216 14.08 -5.91 -13.02
C LEU A 216 15.26 -5.04 -13.50
N GLY A 217 16.40 -5.11 -12.80
CA GLY A 217 17.58 -4.30 -13.10
C GLY A 217 17.53 -2.91 -12.47
N LYS A 218 18.58 -2.10 -12.71
CA LYS A 218 18.73 -0.77 -12.11
C LYS A 218 17.67 0.23 -12.61
N ASP A 219 17.33 0.13 -13.89
CA ASP A 219 16.34 1.00 -14.55
C ASP A 219 14.97 0.30 -14.69
N GLY A 220 14.81 -0.83 -14.01
CA GLY A 220 13.58 -1.59 -13.97
C GLY A 220 12.46 -0.90 -13.19
N ARG A 221 11.21 -1.16 -13.60
CA ARG A 221 10.01 -0.62 -12.98
C ARG A 221 9.07 -1.73 -12.56
N LEU A 222 8.70 -1.76 -11.29
CA LEU A 222 7.56 -2.49 -10.79
C LEU A 222 6.42 -1.51 -10.58
N ILE A 223 5.37 -1.59 -11.39
CA ILE A 223 4.23 -0.67 -11.36
C ILE A 223 3.01 -1.42 -10.84
N VAL A 224 2.55 -1.04 -9.64
CA VAL A 224 1.46 -1.71 -8.92
C VAL A 224 0.21 -0.86 -8.97
N PHE A 225 -0.81 -1.34 -9.67
CA PHE A 225 -2.13 -0.74 -9.74
C PHE A 225 -2.99 -1.32 -8.60
N VAL A 226 -3.45 -0.45 -7.72
CA VAL A 226 -4.32 -0.78 -6.58
C VAL A 226 -5.67 -0.11 -6.80
N ASP A 227 -6.70 -0.91 -7.03
CA ASP A 227 -8.04 -0.44 -7.37
C ASP A 227 -9.07 -0.82 -6.30
N ASP A 228 -10.21 -0.12 -6.29
CA ASP A 228 -11.35 -0.35 -5.40
C ASP A 228 -11.01 -0.25 -3.89
N LEU A 229 -10.06 0.60 -3.49
CA LEU A 229 -9.76 0.84 -2.06
C LEU A 229 -10.96 1.42 -1.31
N ASP A 230 -11.75 2.27 -1.97
CA ASP A 230 -12.96 2.88 -1.46
C ASP A 230 -14.15 1.91 -1.32
N ARG A 231 -14.03 0.67 -1.82
CA ARG A 231 -15.03 -0.39 -1.63
C ARG A 231 -14.71 -1.33 -0.47
N CYS A 232 -13.50 -1.26 0.08
CA CYS A 232 -13.12 -2.02 1.26
C CYS A 232 -13.72 -1.43 2.54
N LEU A 233 -13.74 -2.23 3.60
CA LEU A 233 -13.90 -1.68 4.95
C LEU A 233 -12.78 -0.66 5.23
N PRO A 234 -13.08 0.47 5.91
CA PRO A 234 -12.10 1.51 6.23
C PRO A 234 -10.79 0.98 6.80
N GLU A 235 -10.87 0.02 7.71
CA GLU A 235 -9.72 -0.56 8.39
C GLU A 235 -8.80 -1.29 7.40
N LYS A 236 -9.39 -2.00 6.44
CA LYS A 236 -8.66 -2.77 5.42
C LYS A 236 -8.03 -1.87 4.37
N ALA A 237 -8.73 -0.81 3.94
CA ALA A 237 -8.14 0.18 3.04
C ALA A 237 -6.89 0.84 3.67
N ILE A 238 -6.96 1.17 4.96
CA ILE A 238 -5.86 1.78 5.71
C ILE A 238 -4.68 0.80 5.86
N GLU A 239 -4.94 -0.48 6.15
CA GLU A 239 -3.87 -1.51 6.19
C GLU A 239 -3.08 -1.56 4.88
N VAL A 240 -3.75 -1.46 3.73
CA VAL A 240 -3.08 -1.45 2.42
C VAL A 240 -2.22 -0.21 2.25
N LEU A 241 -2.76 0.96 2.57
CA LEU A 241 -2.06 2.23 2.48
C LEU A 241 -0.81 2.25 3.39
N GLU A 242 -0.92 1.72 4.61
CA GLU A 242 0.19 1.56 5.55
C GLU A 242 1.25 0.61 4.98
N ALA A 243 0.85 -0.53 4.42
CA ALA A 243 1.79 -1.49 3.88
C ALA A 243 2.59 -0.95 2.69
N ILE A 244 1.96 -0.15 1.83
CA ILE A 244 2.64 0.57 0.75
C ILE A 244 3.74 1.44 1.32
N LYS A 245 3.41 2.24 2.33
CA LYS A 245 4.35 3.22 2.91
C LYS A 245 5.48 2.58 3.70
N LEU A 246 5.25 1.44 4.35
CA LEU A 246 6.18 0.85 5.31
C LEU A 246 7.08 -0.23 4.72
N PHE A 247 6.62 -0.98 3.73
CA PHE A 247 7.32 -2.19 3.26
C PHE A 247 7.71 -2.14 1.80
N LEU A 248 7.04 -1.30 1.01
CA LEU A 248 7.05 -1.39 -0.45
C LEU A 248 7.66 -0.15 -1.11
N GLU A 249 8.20 0.80 -0.32
CA GLU A 249 8.95 1.95 -0.81
C GLU A 249 10.38 1.54 -1.22
N ALA A 250 10.51 0.96 -2.41
CA ALA A 250 11.82 0.60 -2.97
C ALA A 250 12.13 1.34 -4.28
N PRO A 251 13.41 1.62 -4.58
CA PRO A 251 13.82 2.10 -5.90
C PRO A 251 13.30 1.18 -7.02
N GLY A 252 12.75 1.77 -8.07
CA GLY A 252 12.09 1.05 -9.17
C GLY A 252 10.61 0.75 -8.92
N VAL A 253 10.05 1.00 -7.73
CA VAL A 253 8.63 0.70 -7.43
C VAL A 253 7.76 1.95 -7.58
N VAL A 254 6.65 1.79 -8.29
CA VAL A 254 5.61 2.80 -8.48
C VAL A 254 4.25 2.22 -8.10
N PHE A 255 3.49 2.93 -7.27
CA PHE A 255 2.10 2.61 -6.97
C PHE A 255 1.16 3.57 -7.71
N VAL A 256 0.06 3.04 -8.24
CA VAL A 256 -1.04 3.81 -8.85
C VAL A 256 -2.32 3.40 -8.13
N LEU A 257 -2.90 4.32 -7.35
CA LEU A 257 -4.02 4.04 -6.47
C LEU A 257 -5.31 4.67 -7.01
N GLY A 258 -6.29 3.85 -7.38
CA GLY A 258 -7.64 4.31 -7.74
C GLY A 258 -8.54 4.34 -6.51
N MET A 259 -9.09 5.50 -6.16
CA MET A 259 -10.03 5.60 -5.04
C MET A 259 -10.96 6.83 -5.12
N ASP A 260 -12.13 6.75 -4.50
CA ASP A 260 -12.85 7.95 -4.07
C ASP A 260 -12.19 8.54 -2.82
N LYS A 261 -11.58 9.72 -2.99
CA LYS A 261 -10.84 10.42 -1.94
C LYS A 261 -11.71 10.67 -0.70
N ALA A 262 -12.96 11.07 -0.88
CA ALA A 262 -13.84 11.43 0.24
C ALA A 262 -14.26 10.19 1.04
N VAL A 263 -14.46 9.05 0.37
CA VAL A 263 -14.77 7.78 1.04
C VAL A 263 -13.59 7.32 1.90
N VAL A 264 -12.38 7.31 1.34
CA VAL A 264 -11.18 6.91 2.08
C VAL A 264 -10.86 7.87 3.22
N GLN A 265 -11.03 9.18 3.03
CA GLN A 265 -10.86 10.18 4.08
C GLN A 265 -11.81 9.94 5.26
N ARG A 266 -13.10 9.74 5.00
CA ARG A 266 -14.06 9.40 6.06
C ARG A 266 -13.72 8.09 6.75
N GLY A 267 -13.20 7.11 6.01
CA GLY A 267 -12.72 5.86 6.58
C GLY A 267 -11.55 6.06 7.56
N ILE A 268 -10.59 6.91 7.18
CA ILE A 268 -9.46 7.32 8.03
C ILE A 268 -9.99 8.03 9.28
N GLU A 269 -10.86 9.02 9.10
CA GLU A 269 -11.41 9.81 10.21
C GLU A 269 -12.31 8.98 11.13
N ALA A 270 -13.08 8.02 10.60
CA ALA A 270 -13.87 7.10 11.42
C ALA A 270 -12.96 6.17 12.24
N ARG A 271 -11.92 5.62 11.61
CA ARG A 271 -10.93 4.78 12.30
C ARG A 271 -10.28 5.58 13.41
N TYR A 272 -9.61 6.69 13.09
CA TYR A 272 -8.85 7.44 14.09
C TYR A 272 -9.73 8.28 15.03
N GLY A 273 -10.95 8.69 14.64
CA GLY A 273 -11.89 9.49 15.43
C GLY A 273 -12.43 8.77 16.65
N ALA A 274 -12.66 7.46 16.54
CA ALA A 274 -13.00 6.62 17.68
C ALA A 274 -11.96 6.69 18.82
N PHE A 275 -10.70 7.04 18.52
CA PHE A 275 -9.62 7.15 19.49
C PHE A 275 -9.64 8.49 20.27
N PHE A 276 -10.30 9.54 19.75
CA PHE A 276 -10.23 10.90 20.32
C PHE A 276 -11.52 11.39 21.00
N HIS A 277 -12.63 10.64 20.92
CA HIS A 277 -13.90 10.99 21.55
C HIS A 277 -14.07 10.53 23.00
N GLN A 278 -13.00 10.11 23.69
CA GLN A 278 -13.07 9.63 25.09
C GLN A 278 -12.82 10.71 26.17
N GLN A 279 -12.79 12.00 25.84
CA GLN A 279 -12.74 13.07 26.86
C GLN A 279 -13.95 14.02 26.75
N PRO A 280 -14.83 14.07 27.76
CA PRO A 280 -15.96 15.00 27.75
C PRO A 280 -15.47 16.44 27.96
N GLY A 281 -15.85 17.36 27.07
CA GLY A 281 -15.72 18.81 27.27
C GLY A 281 -14.70 19.56 26.40
N ARG A 282 -14.01 18.88 25.48
CA ARG A 282 -13.26 19.55 24.40
C ARG A 282 -13.86 19.14 23.06
N GLU A 283 -14.16 20.10 22.19
CA GLU A 283 -14.31 19.83 20.76
C GLU A 283 -12.99 19.21 20.29
N SER A 284 -13.00 17.89 20.16
CA SER A 284 -11.80 17.10 19.88
C SER A 284 -11.57 17.15 18.37
N GLU A 285 -10.84 18.15 17.89
CA GLU A 285 -10.29 18.12 16.54
C GLU A 285 -9.40 16.89 16.42
N LEU A 286 -9.68 16.05 15.41
CA LEU A 286 -8.80 14.95 15.03
C LEU A 286 -7.38 15.50 14.79
N PRO A 287 -6.32 15.02 15.45
CA PRO A 287 -4.98 15.55 15.26
C PRO A 287 -4.41 15.29 13.86
N ILE A 288 -5.08 14.46 13.05
CA ILE A 288 -4.73 14.19 11.65
C ILE A 288 -6.02 14.16 10.83
N SER A 289 -6.16 15.09 9.88
CA SER A 289 -7.24 15.02 8.88
C SER A 289 -6.98 13.89 7.89
N GLY A 290 -8.03 13.29 7.33
CA GLY A 290 -7.88 12.26 6.30
C GLY A 290 -7.08 12.75 5.09
N ASP A 291 -7.16 14.05 4.78
CA ASP A 291 -6.35 14.70 3.75
C ASP A 291 -4.85 14.69 4.08
N SER A 292 -4.48 15.11 5.29
CA SER A 292 -3.09 15.11 5.76
C SER A 292 -2.49 13.70 5.76
N TYR A 293 -3.30 12.69 6.09
CA TYR A 293 -2.91 11.29 6.00
C TYR A 293 -2.60 10.89 4.56
N LEU A 294 -3.52 11.12 3.62
CA LEU A 294 -3.34 10.74 2.22
C LEU A 294 -2.18 11.48 1.56
N GLN A 295 -1.93 12.75 1.89
CA GLN A 295 -0.79 13.52 1.35
C GLN A 295 0.58 12.93 1.73
N LYS A 296 0.68 12.17 2.83
CA LYS A 296 1.93 11.49 3.20
C LYS A 296 2.21 10.25 2.38
N ILE A 297 1.17 9.70 1.75
CA ILE A 297 1.24 8.45 1.00
C ILE A 297 1.23 8.74 -0.50
N VAL A 298 0.33 9.59 -0.97
CA VAL A 298 0.20 9.97 -2.38
C VAL A 298 1.07 11.18 -2.66
N GLN A 299 2.13 11.00 -3.44
CA GLN A 299 3.01 12.11 -3.84
C GLN A 299 2.46 12.88 -5.04
N ILE A 300 1.76 12.22 -5.97
CA ILE A 300 1.20 12.86 -7.17
C ILE A 300 -0.30 12.58 -7.26
N PRO A 301 -1.17 13.56 -6.98
CA PRO A 301 -2.62 13.41 -7.10
C PRO A 301 -3.13 13.80 -8.49
N PHE A 302 -3.94 12.94 -9.09
CA PHE A 302 -4.74 13.19 -10.28
C PHE A 302 -6.21 13.20 -9.92
N HIS A 303 -6.91 14.28 -10.22
CA HIS A 303 -8.34 14.42 -9.97
C HIS A 303 -9.10 14.27 -11.30
N LEU A 304 -9.88 13.21 -11.42
CA LEU A 304 -10.75 13.02 -12.58
C LEU A 304 -12.00 13.89 -12.45
N PRO A 305 -12.44 14.52 -13.55
CA PRO A 305 -13.70 15.26 -13.55
C PRO A 305 -14.88 14.31 -13.36
N ALA A 306 -15.99 14.84 -12.81
CA ALA A 306 -17.25 14.13 -12.86
C ALA A 306 -17.71 14.00 -14.32
N LEU A 307 -18.23 12.82 -14.69
CA LEU A 307 -18.86 12.66 -16.00
C LEU A 307 -20.21 13.39 -15.97
N VAL A 308 -20.33 14.43 -16.79
CA VAL A 308 -21.56 15.22 -16.99
C VAL A 308 -22.39 14.57 -18.09
#